data_AF-A0A6N2KJR2-F1
#
_entry.id   AF-A0A6N2KJR2-F1
#
_cell.length_a   1.000
_cell.length_b   1.000
_cell.length_c   1.000
_cell.angle_alpha   90.00
_cell.angle_beta   90.00
_cell.angle_gamma   90.00
#
_symmetry.space_group_name_H-M   'P 1'
#
loop_
_entity.id
_entity.type
_entity.pdbx_description
1 polymer ?
#
loop_
_entity_poly.entity_id
_entity_poly.type
_entity_poly.pdbx_seq_one_letter_code
_entity_poly.pdbx_strand_id
1 'polypeptide(L)'
;MGREKGEAAANRSKSRASSSSLAASLVSSSSAAVTVGFGGYIGSSRFDTDNTTAFLDIDGEVAQQLKRIGRKDPTTKLKALQTLSALFKEKSGKELVLIIPQWGYEYKKLLLDYNREVRRATNETMTNLVTAVGRDLAPYLKSLMGPWWFSQFDSVPEVSLAAKRSLEAAFPAQEKRLDALILCTSEIFMYLEENLKHTPQSM
;
A
#
# COMPACT_ATOMS: atom_id res chain seq x y z
N MET A 1 -57.51 -36.98 -47.07
CA MET A 1 -58.12 -36.60 -45.78
C MET A 1 -56.96 -36.33 -44.82
N GLY A 2 -56.69 -35.17 -44.22
CA GLY A 2 -57.46 -33.94 -44.02
C GLY A 2 -57.85 -33.77 -42.54
N ARG A 3 -57.06 -32.95 -41.80
CA ARG A 3 -57.27 -32.26 -40.48
C ARG A 3 -56.11 -32.49 -39.49
N GLU A 4 -55.75 -31.60 -38.56
CA GLU A 4 -55.61 -30.12 -38.50
C GLU A 4 -54.94 -29.81 -37.14
N LYS A 5 -54.01 -28.84 -37.14
CA LYS A 5 -53.67 -27.80 -36.14
C LYS A 5 -53.55 -28.12 -34.62
N GLY A 6 -52.44 -27.65 -34.04
CA GLY A 6 -52.29 -27.33 -32.61
C GLY A 6 -50.96 -26.63 -32.32
N GLU A 7 -51.01 -25.31 -32.12
CA GLU A 7 -49.90 -24.41 -31.74
C GLU A 7 -49.39 -24.68 -30.32
N ALA A 8 -48.07 -24.58 -30.10
CA ALA A 8 -47.50 -24.15 -28.82
C ALA A 8 -46.12 -23.52 -29.03
N ALA A 9 -46.09 -22.21 -28.84
CA ALA A 9 -44.90 -21.38 -28.85
C ALA A 9 -44.04 -21.61 -27.59
N ALA A 10 -42.72 -21.72 -27.74
CA ALA A 10 -41.76 -21.51 -26.64
C ALA A 10 -40.38 -21.10 -27.17
N ASN A 11 -40.29 -19.83 -27.58
CA ASN A 11 -39.25 -18.87 -27.22
C ASN A 11 -37.79 -19.38 -27.04
N ARG A 12 -37.03 -19.49 -28.14
CA ARG A 12 -35.55 -19.43 -28.11
C ARG A 12 -35.12 -17.95 -28.15
N SER A 13 -35.00 -17.33 -26.98
CA SER A 13 -34.39 -16.00 -26.87
C SER A 13 -32.87 -16.12 -26.87
N LYS A 14 -32.23 -15.43 -27.83
CA LYS A 14 -30.78 -15.24 -27.93
C LYS A 14 -30.34 -14.30 -26.81
N SER A 15 -29.28 -14.67 -26.09
CA SER A 15 -28.61 -13.85 -25.10
C SER A 15 -28.22 -12.49 -25.68
N ARG A 16 -28.87 -11.43 -25.20
CA ARG A 16 -28.57 -10.03 -25.52
C ARG A 16 -27.53 -9.54 -24.52
N ALA A 17 -26.39 -9.05 -25.00
CA ALA A 17 -25.35 -8.47 -24.16
C ALA A 17 -25.87 -7.21 -23.44
N SER A 18 -25.66 -7.13 -22.13
CA SER A 18 -26.03 -5.98 -21.30
C SER A 18 -25.18 -4.77 -21.68
N SER A 19 -25.85 -3.67 -22.06
CA SER A 19 -25.26 -2.40 -22.47
C SER A 19 -24.70 -1.62 -21.28
N SER A 20 -23.40 -1.33 -21.33
CA SER A 20 -22.59 -0.56 -20.38
C SER A 20 -22.77 0.98 -20.44
N SER A 21 -23.76 1.47 -21.19
CA SER A 21 -23.95 2.91 -21.42
C SER A 21 -24.57 3.67 -20.25
N LEU A 22 -25.25 2.98 -19.32
CA LEU A 22 -25.98 3.62 -18.21
C LEU A 22 -25.09 3.98 -17.01
N ALA A 23 -23.90 3.38 -16.90
CA ALA A 23 -22.95 3.68 -15.82
C ALA A 23 -22.18 5.00 -16.04
N ALA A 24 -22.10 5.49 -17.27
CA ALA A 24 -21.35 6.70 -17.62
C ALA A 24 -22.10 8.01 -17.26
N SER A 25 -23.42 7.98 -17.07
CA SER A 25 -24.21 9.19 -16.82
C SER A 25 -24.27 9.62 -15.36
N LEU A 26 -23.83 8.78 -14.41
CA LEU A 26 -23.90 9.10 -12.96
C LEU A 26 -22.66 9.85 -12.43
N VAL A 27 -21.65 10.10 -13.27
CA VAL A 27 -20.39 10.76 -12.84
C VAL A 27 -20.46 12.29 -12.91
N SER A 28 -21.42 12.86 -13.63
CA SER A 28 -21.57 14.32 -13.68
C SER A 28 -22.68 14.78 -12.74
N SER A 29 -22.34 14.95 -11.45
CA SER A 29 -22.87 16.01 -10.55
C SER A 29 -22.62 15.66 -9.09
N SER A 30 -21.47 16.05 -8.55
CA SER A 30 -21.36 16.40 -7.12
C SER A 30 -20.14 17.28 -6.89
N SER A 31 -20.36 18.58 -7.02
CA SER A 31 -19.49 19.61 -6.42
C SER A 31 -19.72 19.60 -4.92
N ALA A 32 -18.99 18.74 -4.20
CA ALA A 32 -18.86 18.81 -2.75
C ALA A 32 -17.37 18.91 -2.42
N ALA A 33 -17.04 19.89 -1.58
CA ALA A 33 -15.69 20.29 -1.21
C ALA A 33 -14.80 19.08 -0.92
N VAL A 34 -13.84 18.85 -1.82
CA VAL A 34 -12.82 17.82 -1.68
C VAL A 34 -11.84 18.32 -0.62
N THR A 35 -11.94 17.79 0.60
CA THR A 35 -10.79 17.78 1.51
C THR A 35 -9.75 16.87 0.88
N VAL A 36 -8.83 17.46 0.12
CA VAL A 36 -7.78 16.77 -0.62
C VAL A 36 -6.80 16.16 0.39
N GLY A 37 -7.04 14.90 0.77
CA GLY A 37 -6.02 14.02 1.33
C GLY A 37 -5.01 13.72 0.23
N PHE A 38 -3.81 14.30 0.35
CA PHE A 38 -2.72 14.21 -0.61
C PHE A 38 -2.37 12.75 -0.91
N GLY A 39 -2.57 12.31 -2.15
CA GLY A 39 -2.29 10.93 -2.60
C GLY A 39 -3.39 10.26 -3.44
N GLY A 40 -4.56 10.88 -3.62
CA GLY A 40 -5.63 10.30 -4.47
C GLY A 40 -6.28 9.05 -3.86
N TYR A 41 -6.12 8.82 -2.55
CA TYR A 41 -6.75 7.71 -1.83
C TYR A 41 -7.78 8.26 -0.83
N ILE A 42 -9.02 7.78 -0.91
CA ILE A 42 -10.06 7.97 0.12
C ILE A 42 -10.24 6.60 0.79
N GLY A 43 -9.80 6.47 2.05
CA GLY A 43 -9.97 5.24 2.84
C GLY A 43 -9.10 4.05 2.42
N SER A 44 -9.60 2.83 2.64
CA SER A 44 -8.88 1.55 2.42
C SER A 44 -8.94 1.03 0.97
N SER A 45 -9.54 1.77 0.04
CA SER A 45 -9.70 1.34 -1.36
C SER A 45 -8.66 2.00 -2.27
N ARG A 46 -7.99 1.17 -3.09
CA ARG A 46 -7.23 1.64 -4.25
C ARG A 46 -8.21 2.15 -5.29
N PHE A 47 -8.05 3.37 -5.76
CA PHE A 47 -8.53 3.68 -7.11
C PHE A 47 -7.57 2.97 -8.08
N ASP A 48 -8.09 2.02 -8.86
CA ASP A 48 -7.45 1.58 -10.11
C ASP A 48 -7.60 2.73 -11.12
N THR A 49 -6.97 3.86 -10.82
CA THR A 49 -6.64 4.83 -11.87
C THR A 49 -5.51 4.18 -12.62
N ASP A 50 -5.67 4.03 -13.93
CA ASP A 50 -4.62 3.60 -14.86
C ASP A 50 -3.42 4.55 -14.68
N ASN A 51 -2.53 4.22 -13.74
CA ASN A 51 -1.62 5.15 -13.06
C ASN A 51 -0.36 5.44 -13.90
N THR A 52 -0.49 5.42 -15.22
CA THR A 52 0.62 5.53 -16.15
C THR A 52 1.37 6.85 -16.00
N THR A 53 0.73 7.91 -15.48
CA THR A 53 1.36 9.23 -15.32
C THR A 53 2.20 9.43 -14.06
N ALA A 54 1.91 8.72 -12.96
CA ALA A 54 2.69 8.87 -11.71
C ALA A 54 3.99 8.04 -11.70
N PHE A 55 4.15 7.11 -12.63
CA PHE A 55 5.29 6.19 -12.70
C PHE A 55 6.28 6.48 -13.85
N LEU A 56 6.08 7.53 -14.66
CA LEU A 56 6.95 7.80 -15.81
C LEU A 56 8.41 8.05 -15.41
N ASP A 57 8.64 8.60 -14.22
CA ASP A 57 9.98 8.89 -13.69
C ASP A 57 10.52 7.82 -12.74
N ILE A 58 9.77 6.73 -12.51
CA ILE A 58 10.20 5.64 -11.62
C ILE A 58 10.81 4.53 -12.46
N ASP A 59 11.97 4.04 -12.01
CA ASP A 59 12.62 2.87 -12.60
C ASP A 59 11.64 1.69 -12.74
N GLY A 60 11.58 1.12 -13.94
CA GLY A 60 10.62 0.06 -14.27
C GLY A 60 10.78 -1.21 -13.41
N GLU A 61 12.00 -1.54 -13.00
CA GLU A 61 12.27 -2.68 -12.13
C GLU A 61 11.76 -2.41 -10.71
N VAL A 62 12.03 -1.22 -10.17
CA VAL A 62 11.51 -0.81 -8.84
C VAL A 62 9.97 -0.84 -8.84
N ALA A 63 9.34 -0.24 -9.86
CA ALA A 63 7.89 -0.24 -10.00
C ALA A 63 7.31 -1.66 -10.11
N GLN A 64 7.99 -2.55 -10.84
CA GLN A 64 7.58 -3.95 -10.95
C GLN A 64 7.64 -4.67 -9.60
N GLN A 65 8.70 -4.50 -8.82
CA GLN A 65 8.81 -5.17 -7.51
C GLN A 65 7.82 -4.58 -6.49
N LEU A 66 7.54 -3.27 -6.52
CA LEU A 66 6.48 -2.65 -5.70
C LEU A 66 5.10 -3.25 -5.99
N LYS A 67 4.79 -3.60 -7.23
CA LYS A 67 3.55 -4.33 -7.57
C LYS A 67 3.55 -5.76 -7.01
N ARG A 68 4.71 -6.40 -6.90
CA ARG A 68 4.84 -7.80 -6.43
C ARG A 68 4.70 -7.94 -4.91
N ILE A 69 5.17 -6.97 -4.12
CA ILE A 69 4.99 -6.99 -2.66
C ILE A 69 3.51 -6.84 -2.26
N GLY A 70 2.67 -6.25 -3.11
CA GLY A 70 1.23 -6.15 -2.91
C GLY A 70 0.42 -7.41 -3.24
N ARG A 71 1.07 -8.52 -3.64
CA ARG A 71 0.42 -9.81 -3.93
C ARG A 71 0.04 -10.55 -2.64
N LYS A 72 -0.68 -11.68 -2.73
CA LYS A 72 -1.08 -12.47 -1.53
C LYS A 72 0.00 -13.47 -1.08
N ASP A 73 0.72 -14.06 -2.03
CA ASP A 73 1.70 -15.12 -1.75
C ASP A 73 2.97 -14.61 -1.04
N PRO A 74 3.32 -15.13 0.15
CA PRO A 74 4.49 -14.69 0.91
C PRO A 74 5.82 -14.93 0.19
N THR A 75 5.95 -16.02 -0.58
CA THR A 75 7.20 -16.32 -1.30
C THR A 75 7.49 -15.26 -2.35
N THR A 76 6.46 -14.81 -3.06
CA THR A 76 6.51 -13.71 -4.02
C THR A 76 6.88 -12.40 -3.35
N LYS A 77 6.29 -12.10 -2.18
CA LYS A 77 6.62 -10.92 -1.39
C LYS A 77 8.08 -10.93 -0.95
N LEU A 78 8.56 -12.04 -0.39
CA LEU A 78 9.94 -12.19 0.09
C LEU A 78 10.96 -11.97 -1.04
N LYS A 79 10.75 -12.60 -2.20
CA LYS A 79 11.62 -12.39 -3.36
C LYS A 79 11.62 -10.93 -3.82
N ALA A 80 10.44 -10.30 -3.87
CA ALA A 80 10.33 -8.90 -4.27
C ALA A 80 10.96 -7.94 -3.24
N LEU A 81 10.80 -8.20 -1.94
CA LEU A 81 11.43 -7.42 -0.86
C LEU A 81 12.95 -7.55 -0.90
N GLN A 82 13.48 -8.74 -1.16
CA GLN A 82 14.92 -8.97 -1.32
C GLN A 82 15.47 -8.19 -2.52
N THR A 83 14.79 -8.22 -3.67
CA THR A 83 15.19 -7.44 -4.85
C THR A 83 15.11 -5.94 -4.59
N LEU A 84 14.02 -5.44 -3.98
CA LEU A 84 13.90 -4.02 -3.60
C LEU A 84 15.00 -3.59 -2.64
N SER A 85 15.35 -4.44 -1.67
CA SER A 85 16.41 -4.19 -0.70
C SER A 85 17.78 -4.00 -1.36
N ALA A 86 18.07 -4.73 -2.43
CA ALA A 86 19.26 -4.54 -3.25
C ALA A 86 19.18 -3.24 -4.07
N LEU A 87 18.08 -3.03 -4.80
CA LEU A 87 17.88 -1.85 -5.64
C LEU A 87 17.97 -0.54 -4.83
N PHE A 88 17.44 -0.51 -3.60
CA PHE A 88 17.49 0.70 -2.76
C PHE A 88 18.90 1.07 -2.32
N LYS A 89 19.86 0.14 -2.35
CA LYS A 89 21.28 0.43 -2.08
C LYS A 89 22.01 1.01 -3.29
N GLU A 90 21.49 0.77 -4.49
CA GLU A 90 22.09 1.19 -5.76
C GLU A 90 21.49 2.50 -6.29
N LYS A 91 20.22 2.73 -6.01
CA LYS A 91 19.44 3.87 -6.50
C LYS A 91 19.69 5.14 -5.70
N SER A 92 19.57 6.29 -6.36
CA SER A 92 19.71 7.59 -5.70
C SER A 92 18.52 7.91 -4.80
N GLY A 93 18.74 8.62 -3.70
CA GLY A 93 17.66 9.06 -2.81
C GLY A 93 16.57 9.88 -3.51
N LYS A 94 16.95 10.66 -4.54
CA LYS A 94 16.01 11.45 -5.36
C LYS A 94 15.04 10.59 -6.16
N GLU A 95 15.51 9.46 -6.71
CA GLU A 95 14.63 8.50 -7.39
C GLU A 95 13.73 7.78 -6.38
N LEU A 96 14.30 7.38 -5.25
CA LEU A 96 13.58 6.62 -4.23
C LEU A 96 12.54 7.46 -3.48
N VAL A 97 12.69 8.78 -3.40
CA VAL A 97 11.69 9.63 -2.76
C VAL A 97 10.34 9.55 -3.49
N LEU A 98 10.36 9.33 -4.80
CA LEU A 98 9.16 9.25 -5.65
C LEU A 98 8.29 8.03 -5.32
N ILE A 99 8.87 6.97 -4.79
CA ILE A 99 8.15 5.74 -4.47
C ILE A 99 7.57 5.71 -3.05
N ILE A 100 7.94 6.65 -2.18
CA ILE A 100 7.56 6.64 -0.77
C ILE A 100 6.05 6.55 -0.54
N PRO A 101 5.18 7.26 -1.30
CA PRO A 101 3.74 7.13 -1.12
C PRO A 101 3.24 5.69 -1.36
N GLN A 102 3.70 5.04 -2.43
CA GLN A 102 3.33 3.67 -2.75
C GLN A 102 3.93 2.69 -1.74
N TRP A 103 5.20 2.89 -1.37
CA TRP A 103 5.87 2.09 -0.35
C TRP A 103 5.10 2.16 0.98
N GLY A 104 4.75 3.35 1.45
CA GLY A 104 4.03 3.55 2.71
C GLY A 104 2.69 2.81 2.76
N TYR A 105 1.95 2.81 1.63
CA TYR A 105 0.71 2.04 1.50
C TYR A 105 0.95 0.52 1.63
N GLU A 106 1.94 -0.03 0.93
CA GLU A 106 2.24 -1.48 1.05
C GLU A 106 2.86 -1.81 2.41
N TYR A 107 3.69 -0.93 2.96
CA TYR A 107 4.38 -1.10 4.24
C TYR A 107 3.40 -1.38 5.37
N LYS A 108 2.33 -0.57 5.51
CA LYS A 108 1.25 -0.79 6.49
C LYS A 108 0.68 -2.22 6.39
N LYS A 109 0.45 -2.71 5.17
CA LYS A 109 -0.14 -4.04 4.94
C LYS A 109 0.84 -5.17 5.17
N LEU A 110 2.09 -4.99 4.76
CA LEU A 110 3.17 -5.97 4.93
C LEU A 110 3.49 -6.22 6.41
N LEU A 111 3.38 -5.19 7.26
CA LEU A 111 3.54 -5.32 8.71
C LEU A 111 2.44 -6.15 9.38
N LEU A 112 1.31 -6.38 8.71
CA LEU A 112 0.24 -7.26 9.18
C LEU A 112 0.30 -8.66 8.55
N ASP A 113 1.33 -8.95 7.77
CA ASP A 113 1.46 -10.26 7.13
C ASP A 113 1.63 -11.37 8.19
N TYR A 114 0.91 -12.48 8.00
CA TYR A 114 0.98 -13.64 8.89
C TYR A 114 2.38 -14.26 8.91
N ASN A 115 3.13 -14.16 7.81
CA ASN A 115 4.48 -14.68 7.71
C ASN A 115 5.47 -13.70 8.34
N ARG A 116 6.06 -14.10 9.46
CA ARG A 116 7.07 -13.31 10.18
C ARG A 116 8.27 -12.90 9.31
N GLU A 117 8.65 -13.74 8.35
CA GLU A 117 9.78 -13.46 7.45
C GLU A 117 9.46 -12.29 6.51
N VAL A 118 8.21 -12.18 6.05
CA VAL A 118 7.75 -11.02 5.27
C VAL A 118 7.83 -9.76 6.12
N ARG A 119 7.37 -9.80 7.36
CA ARG A 119 7.43 -8.65 8.28
C ARG A 119 8.87 -8.23 8.59
N ARG A 120 9.76 -9.19 8.84
CA ARG A 120 11.20 -8.92 9.07
C ARG A 120 11.83 -8.27 7.85
N ALA A 121 11.70 -8.91 6.68
CA ALA A 121 12.26 -8.39 5.42
C ALA A 121 11.70 -7.01 5.06
N THR A 122 10.45 -6.73 5.40
CA THR A 122 9.83 -5.41 5.20
C THR A 122 10.55 -4.30 5.99
N ASN A 123 10.91 -4.56 7.25
CA ASN A 123 11.66 -3.60 8.07
C ASN A 123 13.13 -3.48 7.63
N GLU A 124 13.75 -4.56 7.17
CA GLU A 124 15.08 -4.51 6.57
C GLU A 124 15.10 -3.69 5.27
N THR A 125 14.11 -3.88 4.39
CA THR A 125 13.97 -3.07 3.17
C THR A 125 13.65 -1.60 3.50
N MET A 126 12.82 -1.33 4.53
CA MET A 126 12.58 0.02 5.04
C MET A 126 13.88 0.69 5.48
N THR A 127 14.76 -0.05 6.15
CA THR A 127 16.09 0.45 6.59
C THR A 127 16.93 0.93 5.40
N ASN A 128 16.96 0.17 4.31
CA ASN A 128 17.69 0.58 3.11
C ASN A 128 17.05 1.79 2.42
N LEU A 129 15.71 1.82 2.35
CA LEU A 129 14.99 2.96 1.77
C LEU A 129 15.31 4.27 2.51
N VAL A 130 15.17 4.28 3.83
CA VAL A 130 15.36 5.50 4.63
C VAL A 130 16.82 5.94 4.69
N THR A 131 17.75 4.98 4.63
CA THR A 131 19.19 5.28 4.53
C THR A 131 19.51 5.98 3.22
N ALA A 132 18.94 5.51 2.11
CA ALA A 132 19.19 6.06 0.78
C ALA A 132 18.48 7.42 0.56
N VAL A 133 17.25 7.58 1.06
CA VAL A 133 16.47 8.83 0.95
C VAL A 133 17.00 9.92 1.89
N GLY A 134 17.39 9.55 3.12
CA GLY A 134 17.90 10.51 4.11
C GLY A 134 16.89 11.61 4.46
N ARG A 135 17.34 12.88 4.39
CA ARG A 135 16.54 14.04 4.85
C ARG A 135 15.28 14.28 4.02
N ASP A 136 15.25 13.82 2.78
CA ASP A 136 14.09 13.96 1.88
C ASP A 136 12.91 13.08 2.33
N LEU A 137 13.07 12.26 3.36
CA LEU A 137 12.00 11.51 4.03
C LEU A 137 11.05 12.42 4.82
N ALA A 138 11.51 13.59 5.27
CA ALA A 138 10.79 14.46 6.21
C ALA A 138 9.32 14.76 5.82
N PRO A 139 8.98 15.08 4.55
CA PRO A 139 7.59 15.34 4.15
C PRO A 139 6.65 14.15 4.33
N TYR A 140 7.18 12.93 4.35
CA TYR A 140 6.43 11.67 4.44
C TYR A 140 6.46 11.06 5.83
N LEU A 141 7.20 11.65 6.77
CA LEU A 141 7.46 11.03 8.06
C LEU A 141 6.17 10.72 8.83
N LYS A 142 5.23 11.67 8.83
CA LYS A 142 3.93 11.55 9.51
C LYS A 142 3.09 10.37 9.01
N SER A 143 3.09 10.10 7.70
CA SER A 143 2.31 8.98 7.14
C SER A 143 2.95 7.61 7.41
N LEU A 144 4.26 7.57 7.62
CA LEU A 144 5.02 6.35 7.87
C LEU A 144 5.13 6.00 9.36
N MET A 145 5.15 7.02 10.23
CA MET A 145 5.56 6.82 11.62
C MET A 145 4.63 5.91 12.42
N GLY A 146 3.30 5.96 12.21
CA GLY A 146 2.36 5.10 12.92
C GLY A 146 2.68 3.61 12.76
N PRO A 147 2.63 3.06 11.52
CA PRO A 147 3.03 1.67 11.26
C PRO A 147 4.47 1.35 11.68
N TRP A 148 5.40 2.28 11.46
CA TRP A 148 6.82 2.07 11.72
C TRP A 148 7.17 2.04 13.21
N TRP A 149 6.49 2.84 14.03
CA TRP A 149 6.60 2.77 15.48
C TRP A 149 5.95 1.49 16.00
N PHE A 150 4.76 1.16 15.51
CA PHE A 150 4.04 -0.06 15.88
C PHE A 150 4.87 -1.33 15.65
N SER A 151 5.61 -1.43 14.53
CA SER A 151 6.42 -2.61 14.22
C SER A 151 7.58 -2.88 15.19
N GLN A 152 8.00 -1.89 15.99
CA GLN A 152 9.02 -2.06 17.04
C GLN A 152 8.53 -2.88 18.24
N PHE A 153 7.24 -3.18 18.30
CA PHE A 153 6.59 -3.96 19.34
C PHE A 153 6.01 -5.28 18.80
N ASP A 154 6.50 -5.75 17.64
CA ASP A 154 6.15 -7.07 17.11
C ASP A 154 6.48 -8.18 18.15
N SER A 155 5.58 -9.15 18.26
CA SER A 155 5.72 -10.29 19.17
C SER A 155 6.90 -11.20 18.81
N VAL A 156 7.36 -11.16 17.55
CA VAL A 156 8.56 -11.85 17.10
C VAL A 156 9.79 -10.95 17.34
N PRO A 157 10.75 -11.35 18.20
CA PRO A 157 11.89 -10.51 18.55
C PRO A 157 12.75 -10.05 17.36
N GLU A 158 12.91 -10.89 16.35
CA GLU A 158 13.70 -10.55 15.16
C GLU A 158 13.05 -9.43 14.33
N VAL A 159 11.71 -9.41 14.27
CA VAL A 159 10.96 -8.37 13.53
C VAL A 159 11.04 -7.05 14.28
N SER A 160 10.79 -7.06 15.60
CA SER A 160 10.87 -5.85 16.42
C SER A 160 12.28 -5.25 16.43
N LEU A 161 13.33 -6.09 16.45
CA LEU A 161 14.71 -5.65 16.35
C LEU A 161 15.02 -5.04 14.97
N ALA A 162 14.53 -5.63 13.88
CA ALA A 162 14.69 -5.06 12.54
C ALA A 162 14.00 -3.69 12.42
N ALA A 163 12.80 -3.53 12.98
CA ALA A 163 12.10 -2.25 13.03
C ALA A 163 12.85 -1.18 13.83
N LYS A 164 13.38 -1.54 15.01
CA LYS A 164 14.20 -0.64 15.84
C LYS A 164 15.44 -0.16 15.11
N ARG A 165 16.17 -1.08 14.47
CA ARG A 165 17.33 -0.77 13.63
C ARG A 165 16.98 0.14 12.47
N SER A 166 15.81 -0.06 11.86
CA SER A 166 15.32 0.80 10.78
C SER A 166 15.14 2.24 11.25
N LEU A 167 14.49 2.46 12.39
CA LEU A 167 14.31 3.80 12.94
C LEU A 167 15.65 4.43 13.38
N GLU A 168 16.55 3.63 13.94
CA GLU A 168 17.92 4.03 14.28
C GLU A 168 18.74 4.46 13.06
N ALA A 169 18.60 3.77 11.93
CA ALA A 169 19.28 4.14 10.70
C ALA A 169 18.79 5.50 10.16
N ALA A 170 17.49 5.76 10.22
CA ALA A 170 16.92 7.05 9.81
C ALA A 170 17.28 8.20 10.76
N PHE A 171 17.37 7.91 12.06
CA PHE A 171 17.65 8.87 13.11
C PHE A 171 18.75 8.33 14.05
N PRO A 172 20.04 8.46 13.69
CA PRO A 172 21.13 7.87 14.48
C PRO A 172 21.23 8.45 15.90
N ALA A 173 21.02 9.77 16.03
CA ALA A 173 21.04 10.45 17.32
C ALA A 173 19.77 10.13 18.13
N GLN A 174 19.93 9.73 19.40
CA GLN A 174 18.81 9.42 20.30
C GLN A 174 17.85 10.60 20.44
N GLU A 175 18.37 11.83 20.56
CA GLU A 175 17.56 13.05 20.67
C GLU A 175 16.70 13.26 19.42
N LYS A 176 17.26 13.01 18.23
CA LYS A 176 16.52 13.12 16.95
C LYS A 176 15.46 12.05 16.78
N ARG A 177 15.68 10.85 17.34
CA ARG A 177 14.62 9.84 17.43
C ARG A 177 13.46 10.33 18.28
N LEU A 178 13.74 10.90 19.45
CA LEU A 178 12.71 11.44 20.33
C LEU A 178 11.96 12.61 19.67
N ASP A 179 12.67 13.55 19.05
CA ASP A 179 12.07 14.67 18.31
C ASP A 179 11.10 14.16 17.23
N ALA A 180 11.50 13.13 16.46
CA ALA A 180 10.68 12.55 15.41
C ALA A 180 9.41 11.89 15.95
N LEU A 181 9.50 11.19 17.09
CA LEU A 181 8.34 10.58 17.76
C LEU A 181 7.39 11.64 18.32
N ILE A 182 7.92 12.69 18.94
CA ILE A 182 7.12 13.82 19.44
C ILE A 182 6.38 14.50 18.28
N LEU A 183 7.08 14.78 17.18
CA LEU A 183 6.49 15.39 15.98
C LEU A 183 5.32 14.58 15.40
N CYS A 184 5.40 13.25 15.47
CA CYS A 184 4.43 12.33 14.86
C CYS A 184 3.49 11.67 15.89
N THR A 185 3.40 12.22 17.10
CA THR A 185 2.64 11.60 18.19
C THR A 185 1.16 11.43 17.82
N SER A 186 0.55 12.42 17.15
CA SER A 186 -0.84 12.32 16.73
C SER A 186 -1.06 11.18 15.75
N GLU A 187 -0.17 11.03 14.77
CA GLU A 187 -0.25 9.99 13.74
C GLU A 187 0.01 8.59 14.31
N ILE A 188 0.89 8.47 15.31
CA ILE A 188 1.08 7.23 16.06
C ILE A 188 -0.21 6.83 16.77
N PHE A 189 -0.83 7.74 17.54
CA PHE A 189 -2.06 7.41 18.27
C PHE A 189 -3.24 7.12 17.35
N MET A 190 -3.40 7.86 16.24
CA MET A 190 -4.43 7.56 15.23
C MET A 190 -4.24 6.15 14.67
N TYR A 191 -3.00 5.75 14.35
CA TYR A 191 -2.72 4.41 13.85
C TYR A 191 -3.04 3.32 14.89
N LEU A 192 -2.69 3.54 16.16
CA LEU A 192 -3.03 2.60 17.23
C LEU A 192 -4.55 2.46 17.41
N GLU A 193 -5.27 3.57 17.39
CA GLU A 193 -6.73 3.58 17.50
C GLU A 193 -7.39 2.83 16.32
N GLU A 194 -6.90 3.02 15.10
CA GLU A 194 -7.33 2.23 13.94
C GLU A 194 -7.10 0.73 14.15
N ASN A 195 -5.94 0.35 14.68
CA ASN A 195 -5.62 -1.06 14.90
C ASN A 195 -6.48 -1.71 15.99
N LEU A 196 -6.82 -0.96 17.05
CA LEU A 196 -7.70 -1.43 18.12
C LEU A 196 -9.15 -1.65 17.65
N LYS A 197 -9.56 -1.04 16.54
CA LYS A 197 -10.88 -1.25 15.93
C LYS A 197 -10.96 -2.53 15.09
N HIS A 198 -9.83 -3.19 14.79
CA HIS A 198 -9.85 -4.43 14.03
C HIS A 198 -10.43 -5.59 14.86
N THR A 199 -11.38 -6.28 14.25
CA THR A 199 -11.91 -7.58 14.66
C THR A 199 -11.23 -8.70 13.86
N PRO A 200 -11.29 -9.97 14.32
CA PRO A 200 -10.76 -11.12 13.57
C PRO A 200 -11.26 -11.23 12.12
N GLN A 201 -12.45 -10.70 11.82
CA GLN A 201 -13.06 -10.70 10.48
C GLN A 201 -12.59 -9.53 9.59
N SER A 202 -11.99 -8.48 10.18
CA SER A 202 -11.60 -7.25 9.49
C SER A 202 -10.09 -7.03 9.41
N MET A 203 -9.30 -8.01 9.85
CA MET A 203 -7.84 -8.05 9.68
C MET A 203 -7.45 -8.65 8.33
#